data_AF-A0A428NX80-F1
#
_entry.id   AF-A0A428NX80-F1
#
_cell.length_a   1.000
_cell.length_b   1.000
_cell.length_c   1.000
_cell.angle_alpha   90.00
_cell.angle_beta   90.00
_cell.angle_gamma   90.00
#
_symmetry.space_group_name_H-M   'P 1'
#
loop_
_entity.id
_entity.type
_entity.pdbx_description
1 polymer ?
#
loop_
_entity_poly.entity_id
_entity_poly.type
_entity_poly.pdbx_seq_one_letter_code
_entity_poly.pdbx_strand_id
1 'polypeptide(L)'
;MGILSAGDDDSQRTFNGKLIEELRAKPSKQAKWTAFDRIEMRKWLALHKHSEGTINQDDDSIMVLMCQIGLHKDLLSDEHYTEMKRRLRRTLKYMVEQLAREHQLEVYWDVDRRVKRLKWRDEVVHEIIHGNI
;
A
#
# COMPACT_ATOMS: atom_id res chain seq x y z
N MET A 1 -8.33 -27.07 -23.12
CA MET A 1 -9.61 -26.33 -23.17
C MET A 1 -10.41 -26.71 -21.94
N GLY A 2 -10.64 -25.76 -21.02
CA GLY A 2 -11.43 -26.01 -19.81
C GLY A 2 -11.08 -25.13 -18.62
N ILE A 3 -11.16 -23.80 -18.82
CA ILE A 3 -11.53 -22.73 -17.89
C ILE A 3 -11.24 -22.99 -16.39
N LEU A 4 -10.16 -22.39 -15.88
CA LEU A 4 -10.01 -22.11 -14.45
C LEU A 4 -11.05 -21.04 -14.10
N SER A 5 -12.10 -21.47 -13.42
CA SER A 5 -13.16 -20.63 -12.89
C SER A 5 -12.55 -19.47 -12.11
N ALA A 6 -12.86 -18.25 -12.54
CA ALA A 6 -12.61 -17.04 -11.80
C ALA A 6 -13.14 -17.25 -10.36
N GLY A 7 -12.21 -17.33 -9.42
CA GLY A 7 -12.51 -17.39 -8.00
C GLY A 7 -13.03 -16.03 -7.56
N ASP A 8 -14.31 -15.82 -7.80
CA ASP A 8 -15.24 -15.19 -6.86
C ASP A 8 -14.79 -13.81 -6.31
N ASP A 9 -14.85 -12.81 -7.18
CA ASP A 9 -14.68 -11.38 -6.87
C ASP A 9 -15.63 -10.90 -5.75
N ASP A 10 -16.78 -11.56 -5.57
CA ASP A 10 -17.74 -11.25 -4.50
C ASP A 10 -17.29 -11.75 -3.11
N SER A 11 -16.46 -12.80 -3.06
CA SER A 11 -15.91 -13.32 -1.80
C SER A 11 -14.89 -12.37 -1.16
N GLN A 12 -14.30 -11.45 -1.93
CA GLN A 12 -13.40 -10.41 -1.42
C GLN A 12 -14.16 -9.22 -0.79
N ARG A 13 -15.39 -8.91 -1.23
CA ARG A 13 -16.20 -7.82 -0.63
C ARG A 13 -16.71 -8.18 0.76
N THR A 14 -16.99 -9.45 1.03
CA THR A 14 -17.37 -9.96 2.36
C THR A 14 -16.19 -9.92 3.36
N PHE A 15 -14.97 -9.66 2.87
CA PHE A 15 -13.76 -9.54 3.69
C PHE A 15 -13.69 -8.20 4.46
N ASN A 16 -14.35 -7.13 3.99
CA ASN A 16 -14.37 -5.84 4.70
C ASN A 16 -15.13 -5.91 6.03
N GLY A 17 -16.21 -6.69 6.11
CA GLY A 17 -16.90 -6.92 7.39
C GLY A 17 -16.03 -7.68 8.39
N LYS A 18 -15.30 -8.70 7.91
CA LYS A 18 -14.46 -9.56 8.74
C LYS A 18 -13.18 -8.87 9.20
N LEU A 19 -12.56 -8.03 8.37
CA LEU A 19 -11.40 -7.20 8.75
C LEU A 19 -11.79 -6.15 9.79
N ILE A 20 -12.96 -5.52 9.65
CA ILE A 20 -13.47 -4.55 10.63
C ILE A 20 -13.88 -5.25 11.93
N GLU A 21 -14.50 -6.42 11.87
CA GLU A 21 -14.79 -7.23 13.06
C GLU A 21 -13.52 -7.76 13.73
N GLU A 22 -12.49 -8.18 12.97
CA GLU A 22 -11.19 -8.56 13.52
C GLU A 22 -10.46 -7.36 14.15
N LEU A 23 -10.59 -6.16 13.58
CA LEU A 23 -10.08 -4.90 14.17
C LEU A 23 -10.88 -4.48 15.42
N ARG A 24 -12.15 -4.87 15.54
CA ARG A 24 -12.96 -4.68 16.76
C ARG A 24 -12.64 -5.73 17.84
N ALA A 25 -12.30 -6.96 17.45
CA ALA A 25 -12.08 -8.09 18.36
C ALA A 25 -10.61 -8.27 18.79
N LYS A 26 -9.64 -7.78 18.02
CA LYS A 26 -8.21 -7.88 18.30
C LYS A 26 -7.54 -6.51 18.20
N PRO A 27 -6.49 -6.24 18.98
CA PRO A 27 -5.73 -5.00 18.84
C PRO A 27 -5.23 -4.89 17.40
N SER A 28 -5.48 -3.73 16.80
CA SER A 28 -5.13 -3.30 15.43
C SER A 28 -3.73 -3.69 14.94
N LYS A 29 -2.82 -4.07 15.85
CA LYS A 29 -1.49 -4.63 15.60
C LYS A 29 -1.48 -5.99 14.86
N GLN A 30 -2.57 -6.76 14.87
CA GLN A 30 -2.61 -8.12 14.28
C GLN A 30 -3.29 -8.25 12.91
N ALA A 31 -3.97 -7.21 12.42
CA ALA A 31 -4.62 -7.27 11.10
C ALA A 31 -3.56 -7.40 10.00
N LYS A 32 -3.67 -8.44 9.16
CA LYS A 32 -2.73 -8.71 8.07
C LYS A 32 -3.21 -8.04 6.79
N TRP A 33 -2.30 -7.35 6.10
CA TRP A 33 -2.54 -6.88 4.73
C TRP A 33 -2.78 -8.05 3.80
N THR A 34 -3.87 -8.00 3.05
CA THR A 34 -4.22 -8.98 2.01
C THR A 34 -3.24 -8.89 0.84
N ALA A 35 -3.30 -9.87 -0.07
CA ALA A 35 -2.53 -9.80 -1.32
C ALA A 35 -2.97 -8.60 -2.18
N PHE A 36 -4.28 -8.33 -2.23
CA PHE A 36 -4.87 -7.19 -2.92
C PHE A 36 -4.35 -5.86 -2.36
N ASP A 37 -4.39 -5.68 -1.02
CA ASP A 37 -3.91 -4.45 -0.39
C ASP A 37 -2.45 -4.16 -0.77
N ARG A 38 -1.62 -5.21 -0.81
CA ARG A 38 -0.20 -5.08 -1.15
C ARG A 38 0.01 -4.70 -2.61
N ILE A 39 -0.84 -5.18 -3.52
CA ILE A 39 -0.82 -4.78 -4.94
C ILE A 39 -1.19 -3.30 -5.06
N GLU A 40 -2.27 -2.86 -4.41
CA GLU A 40 -2.71 -1.47 -4.46
C GLU A 40 -1.68 -0.53 -3.80
N MET A 41 -1.07 -0.93 -2.68
CA MET A 41 0.05 -0.20 -2.07
C MET A 41 1.24 -0.05 -3.03
N ARG A 42 1.62 -1.12 -3.75
CA ARG A 42 2.71 -1.08 -4.73
C ARG A 42 2.39 -0.18 -5.92
N LYS A 43 1.18 -0.30 -6.48
CA LYS A 43 0.72 0.59 -7.56
C LYS A 43 0.72 2.03 -7.13
N TRP A 44 0.20 2.34 -5.94
CA TRP A 44 0.18 3.69 -5.39
C TRP A 44 1.60 4.27 -5.26
N LEU A 45 2.56 3.48 -4.74
CA LEU A 45 3.96 3.89 -4.66
C LEU A 45 4.56 4.22 -6.03
N ALA A 46 4.30 3.36 -7.03
CA ALA A 46 4.82 3.52 -8.38
C ALA A 46 4.21 4.72 -9.11
N LEU A 47 2.87 4.85 -9.08
CA LEU A 47 2.13 5.93 -9.74
C LEU A 47 2.57 7.31 -9.28
N HIS A 48 2.72 7.49 -7.96
CA HIS A 48 3.11 8.76 -7.37
C HIS A 48 4.63 8.91 -7.23
N LYS A 49 5.40 7.92 -7.72
CA LYS A 49 6.87 7.84 -7.63
C LYS A 49 7.38 8.13 -6.22
N HIS A 50 6.71 7.58 -5.20
CA HIS A 50 7.01 7.88 -3.81
C HIS A 50 8.31 7.23 -3.32
N SER A 51 9.12 8.02 -2.62
CA SER A 51 10.28 7.57 -1.85
C SER A 51 9.96 7.55 -0.36
N GLU A 52 10.83 6.96 0.47
CA GLU A 52 10.67 6.92 1.93
C GLU A 52 10.38 8.31 2.54
N GLY A 53 11.06 9.34 2.03
CA GLY A 53 10.93 10.73 2.49
C GLY A 53 9.65 11.43 2.04
N THR A 54 8.97 10.96 1.00
CA THR A 54 7.75 11.60 0.46
C THR A 54 6.46 10.96 0.90
N ILE A 55 6.48 9.67 1.29
CA ILE A 55 5.28 8.97 1.80
C ILE A 55 4.63 9.76 2.94
N ASN A 56 5.46 10.41 3.77
CA ASN A 56 4.92 11.13 4.91
C ASN A 56 4.24 12.46 4.57
N GLN A 57 4.51 13.01 3.38
CA GLN A 57 4.11 14.35 2.97
C GLN A 57 2.80 14.37 2.16
N ASP A 58 2.37 13.22 1.65
CA ASP A 58 1.18 13.10 0.81
C ASP A 58 0.04 12.44 1.59
N ASP A 59 -0.59 13.22 2.47
CA ASP A 59 -1.61 12.70 3.37
C ASP A 59 -2.95 12.41 2.67
N ASP A 60 -3.29 13.25 1.68
CA ASP A 60 -4.54 13.13 0.92
C ASP A 60 -4.54 11.86 0.06
N SER A 61 -3.46 11.59 -0.67
CA SER A 61 -3.40 10.37 -1.49
C SER A 61 -3.28 9.09 -0.64
N ILE A 62 -2.70 9.17 0.57
CA ILE A 62 -2.77 8.09 1.57
C ILE A 62 -4.20 7.82 2.00
N MET A 63 -5.02 8.86 2.21
CA MET A 63 -6.43 8.66 2.56
C MET A 63 -7.21 8.01 1.41
N VAL A 64 -6.92 8.38 0.16
CA VAL A 64 -7.49 7.72 -1.02
C VAL A 64 -7.09 6.24 -1.06
N LEU A 65 -5.80 5.93 -0.85
CA LEU A 65 -5.33 4.54 -0.79
C LEU A 65 -6.02 3.75 0.32
N MET A 66 -6.19 4.34 1.51
CA MET A 66 -6.92 3.70 2.61
C MET A 66 -8.36 3.34 2.20
N CYS A 67 -9.07 4.25 1.54
CA CYS A 67 -10.41 3.96 1.02
C CYS A 67 -10.39 2.86 -0.07
N GLN A 68 -9.40 2.86 -0.97
CA GLN A 68 -9.26 1.84 -2.02
C GLN A 68 -9.07 0.43 -1.46
N ILE A 69 -8.38 0.30 -0.33
CA ILE A 69 -8.18 -0.98 0.37
C ILE A 69 -9.26 -1.25 1.43
N GLY A 70 -10.40 -0.55 1.38
CA GLY A 70 -11.57 -0.80 2.23
C GLY A 70 -11.50 -0.22 3.64
N LEU A 71 -10.49 0.60 3.97
CA LEU A 71 -10.35 1.28 5.25
C LEU A 71 -11.02 2.66 5.22
N HIS A 72 -12.34 2.66 5.19
CA HIS A 72 -13.11 3.90 5.22
C HIS A 72 -13.20 4.49 6.63
N LYS A 73 -13.07 5.82 6.75
CA LYS A 73 -13.06 6.52 8.04
C LYS A 73 -14.40 6.39 8.80
N ASP A 74 -15.51 6.40 8.08
CA ASP A 74 -16.86 6.25 8.62
C ASP A 74 -17.14 4.85 9.19
N LEU A 75 -16.35 3.84 8.82
CA LEU A 75 -16.50 2.46 9.30
C LEU A 75 -15.59 2.11 10.49
N LEU A 76 -14.67 3.01 10.86
CA LEU A 76 -13.66 2.82 11.90
C LEU A 76 -13.76 3.90 12.97
N SER A 77 -13.36 3.59 14.21
CA SER A 77 -13.13 4.63 15.21
C SER A 77 -11.93 5.48 14.81
N ASP A 78 -11.88 6.74 15.26
CA ASP A 78 -10.75 7.64 14.96
C ASP A 78 -9.40 7.04 15.42
N GLU A 79 -9.40 6.32 16.56
CA GLU A 79 -8.21 5.63 17.06
C GLU A 79 -7.75 4.51 16.11
N HIS A 80 -8.67 3.66 15.68
CA HIS A 80 -8.37 2.56 14.76
C HIS A 80 -7.95 3.07 13.38
N TYR A 81 -8.64 4.09 12.86
CA TYR A 81 -8.28 4.72 11.59
C TYR A 81 -6.87 5.31 11.64
N THR A 82 -6.56 6.03 12.72
CA THR A 82 -5.23 6.63 12.93
C THR A 82 -4.14 5.55 13.02
N GLU A 83 -4.40 4.45 13.73
CA GLU A 83 -3.41 3.38 13.84
C GLU A 83 -3.23 2.64 12.51
N MET A 84 -4.30 2.37 11.77
CA MET A 84 -4.21 1.74 10.45
C MET A 84 -3.46 2.61 9.44
N LYS A 85 -3.68 3.93 9.48
CA LYS A 85 -2.91 4.91 8.69
C LYS A 85 -1.42 4.87 9.02
N ARG A 86 -1.06 4.81 10.31
CA ARG A 86 0.35 4.66 10.74
C ARG A 86 0.95 3.33 10.27
N ARG A 87 0.21 2.22 10.39
CA ARG A 87 0.66 0.90 9.92
C ARG A 87 0.85 0.89 8.41
N LEU A 88 -0.07 1.46 7.64
CA LEU A 88 0.03 1.61 6.19
C LEU A 88 1.32 2.34 5.82
N ARG A 89 1.58 3.49 6.43
CA ARG A 89 2.82 4.26 6.20
C ARG A 89 4.08 3.46 6.50
N ARG A 90 4.13 2.69 7.60
CA ARG A 90 5.27 1.81 7.91
C ARG A 90 5.44 0.70 6.86
N THR A 91 4.34 0.10 6.42
CA THR A 91 4.36 -0.94 5.39
C THR A 91 4.85 -0.39 4.04
N LEU A 92 4.38 0.78 3.64
CA LEU A 92 4.84 1.44 2.41
C LEU A 92 6.34 1.74 2.44
N LYS A 93 6.87 2.24 3.57
CA LYS A 93 8.31 2.46 3.75
C LYS A 93 9.09 1.16 3.62
N TYR A 94 8.63 0.10 4.29
CA TYR A 94 9.25 -1.21 4.19
C TYR A 94 9.25 -1.74 2.75
N MET A 95 8.13 -1.60 2.02
CA MET A 95 8.06 -1.99 0.61
C MET A 95 9.07 -1.24 -0.25
N VAL A 96 9.16 0.08 -0.08
CA VAL A 96 10.14 0.90 -0.78
C VAL A 96 11.59 0.47 -0.48
N GLU A 97 11.90 0.14 0.78
CA GLU A 97 13.21 -0.42 1.15
C GLU A 97 13.48 -1.77 0.49
N GLN A 98 12.49 -2.67 0.42
CA GLN A 98 12.65 -3.97 -0.25
C GLN A 98 12.93 -3.79 -1.75
N LEU A 99 12.16 -2.94 -2.43
CA LEU A 99 12.37 -2.64 -3.84
C LEU A 99 13.76 -2.03 -4.11
N ALA A 100 14.28 -1.24 -3.18
CA ALA A 100 15.64 -0.72 -3.26
C ALA A 100 16.70 -1.82 -3.10
N ARG A 101 16.51 -2.76 -2.15
CA ARG A 101 17.41 -3.91 -1.93
C ARG A 101 17.41 -4.89 -3.10
N GLU A 102 16.26 -5.08 -3.74
CA GLU A 102 16.09 -5.89 -4.93
C GLU A 102 16.63 -5.20 -6.19
N HIS A 103 17.30 -4.05 -6.05
CA HIS A 103 17.80 -3.24 -7.15
C HIS A 103 16.73 -2.96 -8.20
N GLN A 104 15.49 -2.69 -7.78
CA GLN A 104 14.43 -2.19 -8.66
C GLN A 104 14.39 -0.66 -8.66
N LEU A 105 14.73 -0.02 -7.54
CA LEU A 105 14.83 1.43 -7.42
C LEU A 105 16.30 1.89 -7.41
N GLU A 106 16.56 3.06 -8.00
CA GLU A 106 17.89 3.70 -7.92
C GLU A 106 17.96 4.63 -6.71
N VAL A 107 19.10 4.64 -6.02
CA VAL A 107 19.35 5.59 -4.92
C VAL A 107 20.06 6.82 -5.47
N TYR A 108 19.56 8.02 -5.15
CA TYR A 108 20.24 9.28 -5.46
C TYR A 108 20.28 10.20 -4.24
N TRP A 109 21.18 11.18 -4.26
CA TRP A 109 21.25 12.23 -3.26
C TRP A 109 20.43 13.43 -3.73
N ASP A 110 19.36 13.77 -3.01
CA ASP A 110 18.56 14.97 -3.25
C ASP A 110 19.28 16.17 -2.60
N VAL A 111 19.86 17.04 -3.43
CA VAL A 111 20.68 18.17 -3.00
C VAL A 111 19.84 19.22 -2.27
N ASP A 112 18.64 19.50 -2.77
CA ASP A 112 17.74 20.53 -2.22
C ASP A 112 17.26 20.15 -0.82
N ARG A 113 16.94 18.86 -0.64
CA ARG A 113 16.43 18.34 0.62
C ARG A 113 17.50 17.75 1.54
N ARG A 114 18.74 17.65 1.06
CA ARG A 114 19.90 17.05 1.77
C ARG A 114 19.61 15.65 2.32
N VAL A 115 18.94 14.81 1.53
CA VAL A 115 18.55 13.45 1.92
C VAL A 115 18.78 12.46 0.78
N LYS A 116 19.06 11.20 1.12
CA LYS A 116 19.02 10.10 0.14
C LYS A 116 17.58 9.83 -0.24
N ARG A 117 17.31 9.71 -1.54
CA ARG A 117 15.98 9.39 -2.08
C ARG A 117 16.09 8.25 -3.07
N LEU A 118 14.93 7.64 -3.31
CA LEU A 118 14.77 6.56 -4.25
C LEU A 118 14.08 7.08 -5.50
N LYS A 119 14.63 6.71 -6.65
CA LYS A 119 14.11 7.04 -7.98
C LYS A 119 13.47 5.79 -8.56
N TRP A 120 12.24 5.96 -8.99
CA TRP A 120 11.49 4.97 -9.74
C TRP A 120 11.97 4.96 -11.18
N ARG A 121 12.41 3.79 -11.67
CA ARG A 121 12.64 3.57 -13.09
C ARG A 121 11.31 3.41 -13.80
N ASP A 122 11.21 3.99 -14.99
CA ASP A 122 9.95 3.97 -15.75
C ASP A 122 9.57 2.53 -16.16
N GLU A 123 10.54 1.64 -16.39
CA GLU A 123 10.29 0.21 -16.64
C GLU A 123 9.57 -0.46 -15.45
N VAL A 124 10.09 -0.24 -14.23
CA VAL A 124 9.52 -0.81 -12.99
C VAL A 124 8.13 -0.25 -12.72
N VAL A 125 7.93 1.05 -12.96
CA VAL A 125 6.61 1.69 -12.82
C VAL A 125 5.61 1.07 -13.80
N HIS A 126 6.03 0.89 -15.06
CA HIS A 126 5.20 0.28 -16.09
C HIS A 126 4.85 -1.18 -15.75
N GLU A 127 5.81 -1.99 -15.31
CA GLU A 127 5.59 -3.38 -14.90
C GLU A 127 4.59 -3.51 -13.74
N ILE A 128 4.75 -2.67 -12.71
CA ILE A 128 3.88 -2.67 -11.52
C ILE A 128 2.46 -2.21 -11.84
N ILE A 129 2.30 -1.21 -12.71
CA ILE A 129 0.98 -0.68 -13.09
C ILE A 129 0.23 -1.64 -14.00
N HIS A 130 0.93 -2.22 -15.00
CA HIS A 130 0.31 -3.03 -16.04
C HIS A 130 0.27 -4.53 -15.73
N GLY A 131 0.82 -4.96 -14.60
CA GLY A 131 0.61 -6.31 -14.06
C GLY A 131 1.47 -7.39 -14.73
N ASN A 132 2.67 -7.06 -15.20
CA ASN A 132 3.62 -8.03 -15.78
C ASN A 132 4.49 -8.77 -14.73
N ILE A 133 4.04 -8.83 -13.46
CA ILE A 133 4.74 -9.52 -12.35
C ILE A 133 3.80 -10.52 -11.69
#